data_AF-G3PZ30-F1
#
_entry.id   AF-G3PZ30-F1
#
_cell.length_a   1.000
_cell.length_b   1.000
_cell.length_c   1.000
_cell.angle_alpha   90.00
_cell.angle_beta   90.00
_cell.angle_gamma   90.00
#
_symmetry.space_group_name_H-M   'P 1'
#
loop_
_entity.id
_entity.type
_entity.pdbx_description
1 polymer ?
#
loop_
_entity_poly.entity_id
_entity_poly.type
_entity_poly.pdbx_seq_one_letter_code
_entity_poly.pdbx_strand_id
1 'polypeptide(L)'
;EQNDQRFSFDVRDPCMYRDASVTGLLRHYSDPATCLFFEPLLSRPLPRSFPFTLQHLCRAVICSRTTYRGVDDLPLPPQLRDYLRQYHVRNSKLLAASLLVTELQ
;
A
#
# COMPACT_ATOMS: atom_id res chain seq x y z
N GLU A 1 5.85 -0.47 8.11
CA GLU A 1 5.33 0.84 8.56
C GLU A 1 5.81 1.95 7.62
N GLN A 2 5.28 3.18 7.73
CA GLN A 2 5.72 4.30 6.90
C GLN A 2 6.27 5.44 7.75
N ASN A 3 7.45 5.96 7.37
CA ASN A 3 8.01 7.20 7.88
C ASN A 3 8.67 7.98 6.74
N ASP A 4 8.60 9.30 6.74
CA ASP A 4 9.19 10.17 5.69
C ASP A 4 8.84 9.74 4.25
N GLN A 5 7.57 9.38 4.02
CA GLN A 5 7.06 8.88 2.72
C GLN A 5 7.73 7.59 2.21
N ARG A 6 8.41 6.84 3.08
CA ARG A 6 9.03 5.55 2.76
C ARG A 6 8.47 4.43 3.63
N PHE A 7 8.40 3.24 3.05
CA PHE A 7 7.96 2.01 3.69
C PHE A 7 9.16 1.14 4.07
N SER A 8 9.16 0.61 5.28
CA SER A 8 10.13 -0.39 5.76
C SER A 8 9.46 -1.34 6.77
N PHE A 9 10.12 -2.45 7.13
CA PHE A 9 9.61 -3.38 8.13
C PHE A 9 9.83 -2.91 9.59
N ASP A 10 10.86 -2.10 9.85
CA ASP A 10 11.10 -1.35 11.08
C ASP A 10 11.47 0.09 10.68
N VAL A 11 10.72 1.08 11.18
CA VAL A 11 10.97 2.51 10.87
C VAL A 11 11.99 3.15 11.80
N ARG A 12 12.34 2.49 12.90
CA ARG A 12 13.28 2.99 13.92
C ARG A 12 14.72 2.62 13.57
N ASP A 13 14.92 1.56 12.78
CA ASP A 13 16.23 1.17 12.28
C ASP A 13 16.56 1.95 10.99
N PRO A 14 17.53 2.89 11.01
CA PRO A 14 17.93 3.65 9.83
C PRO A 14 18.70 2.82 8.80
N CYS A 15 19.26 1.67 9.20
CA CYS A 15 20.01 0.78 8.32
C CYS A 15 19.10 -0.16 7.53
N MET A 16 17.83 -0.30 7.94
CA MET A 16 16.88 -1.14 7.24
C MET A 16 16.52 -0.55 5.87
N TYR A 17 16.38 -1.42 4.87
CA TYR A 17 15.93 -1.03 3.54
C TYR A 17 14.55 -0.35 3.59
N ARG A 18 14.40 0.74 2.83
CA ARG A 18 13.16 1.53 2.72
C ARG A 18 12.89 1.88 1.27
N ASP A 19 11.63 1.81 0.86
CA ASP A 19 11.19 2.15 -0.51
C ASP A 19 10.06 3.19 -0.50
N ALA A 20 9.89 3.97 -1.56
CA ALA A 20 8.79 4.93 -1.69
C ALA A 20 7.42 4.25 -1.88
N SER A 21 7.40 2.95 -2.16
CA SER A 21 6.21 2.15 -2.44
C SER A 21 6.26 0.81 -1.71
N VAL A 22 5.08 0.27 -1.37
CA VAL A 22 4.98 -1.09 -0.81
C VAL A 22 5.48 -2.14 -1.82
N THR A 23 5.18 -1.98 -3.11
CA THR A 23 5.62 -2.93 -4.15
C THR A 23 7.14 -2.97 -4.30
N GLY A 24 7.82 -1.82 -4.27
CA GLY A 24 9.28 -1.77 -4.30
C GLY A 24 9.90 -2.42 -3.06
N LEU A 25 9.31 -2.17 -1.88
CA LEU A 25 9.69 -2.87 -0.65
C LEU A 25 9.57 -4.39 -0.82
N LEU A 26 8.43 -4.91 -1.25
CA LEU A 26 8.22 -6.34 -1.44
C LEU A 26 9.19 -6.94 -2.48
N ARG A 27 9.45 -6.22 -3.57
CA ARG A 27 10.38 -6.66 -4.62
C ARG A 27 11.81 -6.79 -4.10
N HIS A 28 12.29 -5.88 -3.26
CA HIS A 28 13.61 -5.97 -2.65
C HIS A 28 13.81 -7.27 -1.86
N TYR A 29 12.78 -7.68 -1.11
CA TYR A 29 12.82 -8.89 -0.30
C TYR A 29 12.45 -10.17 -1.08
N SER A 30 12.27 -10.11 -2.41
CA SER A 30 11.87 -11.28 -3.21
C SER A 30 13.04 -12.14 -3.69
N ASP A 31 14.26 -11.57 -3.77
CA ASP A 31 15.45 -12.27 -4.23
C ASP A 31 16.28 -12.78 -3.03
N PRO A 32 16.46 -14.12 -2.89
CA PRO A 32 17.31 -14.67 -1.85
C PRO A 32 18.77 -14.17 -1.89
N ALA A 33 19.27 -13.74 -3.05
CA ALA A 33 20.64 -13.25 -3.19
C ALA A 33 20.86 -11.87 -2.54
N THR A 34 19.78 -11.10 -2.34
CA THR A 34 19.84 -9.76 -1.74
C THR A 34 19.37 -9.72 -0.29
N CYS A 35 18.84 -10.82 0.25
CA CYS A 35 18.32 -10.90 1.61
C CYS A 35 19.35 -11.44 2.61
N LEU A 36 19.45 -10.77 3.76
CA LEU A 36 20.20 -11.24 4.91
C LEU A 36 19.41 -12.29 5.70
N PHE A 37 20.07 -13.10 6.52
CA PHE A 37 19.43 -14.20 7.25
C PHE A 37 18.32 -13.75 8.22
N PHE A 38 18.40 -12.50 8.70
CA PHE A 38 17.44 -11.90 9.62
C PHE A 38 16.34 -11.10 8.91
N GLU A 39 16.45 -10.97 7.59
CA GLU A 39 15.48 -10.26 6.77
C GLU A 39 14.36 -11.19 6.29
N PRO A 40 13.15 -10.68 6.09
CA PRO A 40 12.06 -11.48 5.54
C PRO A 40 12.36 -11.86 4.09
N LEU A 41 12.23 -13.15 3.74
CA LEU A 41 12.32 -13.61 2.35
C LEU A 41 10.92 -13.82 1.75
N LEU A 42 10.60 -13.05 0.72
CA LEU A 42 9.29 -12.98 0.05
C LEU A 42 9.36 -13.51 -1.40
N SER A 43 10.05 -14.63 -1.60
CA SER A 43 10.34 -15.17 -2.93
C SER A 43 9.17 -15.89 -3.62
N ARG A 44 8.12 -16.24 -2.88
CA ARG A 44 6.97 -16.98 -3.40
C ARG A 44 5.66 -16.31 -3.00
N PRO A 45 5.00 -15.57 -3.92
CA PRO A 45 3.69 -15.00 -3.63
C PRO A 45 2.64 -16.10 -3.52
N LEU A 46 1.72 -15.95 -2.56
CA LEU A 46 0.53 -16.79 -2.46
C LEU A 46 -0.64 -16.06 -3.15
N PRO A 47 -1.11 -16.53 -4.33
CA PRO A 47 -2.18 -15.85 -5.05
C PRO A 47 -3.50 -15.92 -4.28
N ARG A 48 -4.30 -14.85 -4.39
CA ARG A 48 -5.66 -14.84 -3.83
C ARG A 48 -6.56 -15.79 -4.64
N SER A 49 -7.47 -16.48 -3.94
CA SER A 49 -8.43 -17.40 -4.56
C SER A 49 -9.80 -16.78 -4.86
N PHE A 50 -9.97 -15.49 -4.60
CA PHE A 50 -11.24 -14.78 -4.78
C PHE A 50 -11.00 -13.34 -5.29
N PRO A 51 -11.95 -12.78 -6.07
CA PRO A 51 -11.89 -11.41 -6.51
C PRO A 51 -12.26 -10.44 -5.39
N PHE A 52 -11.80 -9.19 -5.50
CA PHE A 52 -12.31 -8.11 -4.66
C PHE A 52 -13.75 -7.75 -5.03
N THR A 53 -14.48 -7.19 -4.07
CA THR A 53 -15.81 -6.62 -4.32
C THR A 53 -15.70 -5.41 -5.24
N LEU A 54 -16.76 -5.15 -6.02
CA LEU A 54 -16.81 -3.97 -6.89
C LEU A 54 -16.55 -2.67 -6.12
N GLN A 55 -17.13 -2.54 -4.92
CA GLN A 55 -16.94 -1.37 -4.07
C GLN A 55 -15.46 -1.15 -3.70
N HIS A 56 -14.72 -2.24 -3.42
CA HIS A 56 -13.29 -2.16 -3.12
C HIS A 56 -12.46 -1.78 -4.35
N LEU A 57 -12.78 -2.34 -5.52
CA LEU A 57 -12.14 -1.98 -6.79
C LEU A 57 -12.40 -0.51 -7.15
N CYS A 58 -13.64 -0.03 -7.04
CA CYS A 58 -13.98 1.38 -7.24
C CYS A 58 -13.21 2.28 -6.29
N ARG A 59 -13.10 1.89 -5.01
CA ARG A 59 -12.30 2.63 -4.04
C ARG A 59 -10.84 2.75 -4.48
N ALA A 60 -10.20 1.66 -4.90
CA ALA A 60 -8.81 1.71 -5.38
C ALA A 60 -8.64 2.71 -6.53
N VAL A 61 -9.54 2.69 -7.50
CA VAL A 61 -9.52 3.62 -8.63
C VAL A 61 -9.73 5.07 -8.18
N ILE A 62 -10.74 5.35 -7.35
CA ILE A 62 -11.00 6.70 -6.82
C ILE A 62 -9.80 7.22 -6.03
N CYS A 63 -9.28 6.41 -5.12
CA CYS A 63 -8.12 6.71 -4.29
C CYS A 63 -6.85 6.98 -5.10
N SER A 64 -6.72 6.41 -6.31
CA SER A 64 -5.59 6.70 -7.22
C SER A 64 -5.66 8.08 -7.89
N ARG A 65 -6.83 8.73 -7.85
CA ARG A 65 -7.11 10.02 -8.51
C ARG A 65 -7.42 11.16 -7.54
N THR A 66 -7.38 10.91 -6.24
CA THR A 66 -7.64 11.91 -5.20
C THR A 66 -6.63 11.79 -4.06
N THR A 67 -6.60 12.79 -3.18
CA THR A 67 -5.80 12.76 -1.96
C THR A 67 -6.72 12.54 -0.76
N TYR A 68 -6.16 12.23 0.42
CA TYR A 68 -6.95 12.09 1.65
C TYR A 68 -7.88 13.29 1.93
N ARG A 69 -7.38 14.51 1.70
CA ARG A 69 -8.17 15.75 1.83
C ARG A 69 -9.15 15.93 0.67
N GLY A 70 -8.74 15.59 -0.55
CA GLY A 70 -9.63 15.66 -1.73
C GLY A 70 -10.84 14.71 -1.68
N VAL A 71 -10.88 13.77 -0.73
CA VAL A 71 -12.09 12.96 -0.46
C VAL A 71 -13.23 13.83 0.09
N ASP A 72 -12.94 14.93 0.79
CA ASP A 72 -13.96 15.84 1.33
C ASP A 72 -14.79 16.54 0.24
N ASP A 73 -14.17 16.81 -0.90
CA ASP A 73 -14.76 17.51 -2.04
C ASP A 73 -15.62 16.60 -2.93
N LEU A 74 -15.60 15.28 -2.68
CA LEU A 74 -16.40 14.34 -3.46
C LEU A 74 -17.89 14.44 -3.07
N PRO A 75 -18.81 14.44 -4.05
CA PRO A 75 -20.26 14.48 -3.81
C PRO A 75 -20.79 13.11 -3.35
N LEU A 76 -20.27 12.61 -2.22
CA LEU A 76 -20.57 11.30 -1.65
C LEU A 76 -21.15 11.44 -0.23
N PRO A 77 -22.00 10.51 0.22
CA PRO A 77 -22.40 10.43 1.63
C PRO A 77 -21.19 10.26 2.57
N PRO A 78 -21.24 10.75 3.83
CA PRO A 78 -20.13 10.67 4.78
C PRO A 78 -19.57 9.26 4.97
N GLN A 79 -20.44 8.26 5.05
CA GLN A 79 -20.05 6.85 5.21
C GLN A 79 -19.14 6.35 4.09
N LEU A 80 -19.38 6.78 2.85
CA LEU A 80 -18.53 6.41 1.71
C LEU A 80 -17.20 7.18 1.73
N ARG A 81 -17.18 8.43 2.20
CA ARG A 81 -15.93 9.18 2.40
C ARG A 81 -15.05 8.50 3.44
N ASP A 82 -15.65 8.04 4.54
CA ASP A 82 -14.94 7.29 5.58
C ASP A 82 -14.43 5.95 5.05
N TYR A 83 -15.24 5.26 4.23
CA TYR A 83 -14.80 4.04 3.55
C TYR A 83 -13.57 4.29 2.67
N LEU A 84 -13.53 5.36 1.87
CA LEU A 84 -12.37 5.71 1.04
C LEU A 84 -11.10 5.95 1.87
N ARG A 85 -11.24 6.46 3.10
CA ARG A 85 -10.14 6.82 4.00
C ARG A 85 -9.49 5.68 4.76
N GLN A 86 -10.05 4.48 4.83
CA GLN A 86 -9.57 3.44 5.76
C GLN A 86 -8.11 2.96 5.53
N TYR A 87 -7.49 3.23 4.37
CA TYR A 87 -6.11 2.82 4.03
C TYR A 87 -5.18 4.03 3.91
N HIS A 88 -5.48 5.11 4.62
CA HIS A 88 -4.57 6.23 4.71
C HIS A 88 -3.41 5.88 5.64
N VAL A 89 -2.21 6.27 5.25
CA VAL A 89 -1.05 6.22 6.13
C VAL A 89 -0.78 7.63 6.63
N ARG A 90 -0.27 7.74 7.85
CA ARG A 90 -0.18 8.95 8.70
C ARG A 90 0.38 10.21 8.00
N ASN A 91 1.02 10.09 6.83
CA ASN A 91 1.67 11.20 6.13
C ASN A 91 1.65 11.14 4.58
N SER A 92 0.64 10.57 3.93
CA SER A 92 0.68 10.36 2.48
C SER A 92 -0.50 10.94 1.71
N LYS A 93 -0.16 11.78 0.73
CA LYS A 93 -0.96 12.15 -0.45
C LYS A 93 -1.39 10.94 -1.30
N LEU A 94 -0.89 9.74 -0.98
CA LEU A 94 -1.16 8.47 -1.63
C LEU A 94 -2.03 7.63 -0.70
N LEU A 95 -3.32 7.51 -1.02
CA LEU A 95 -4.13 6.44 -0.47
C LEU A 95 -3.54 5.13 -1.00
N ALA A 96 -2.99 4.31 -0.11
CA ALA A 96 -2.30 3.05 -0.40
C ALA A 96 -3.16 2.00 -1.13
N ALA A 97 -4.40 2.36 -1.50
CA ALA A 97 -5.34 1.52 -2.22
C ALA A 97 -4.92 1.23 -3.68
N SER A 98 -3.98 1.96 -4.26
CA SER A 98 -3.47 1.67 -5.61
C SER A 98 -2.51 0.46 -5.68
N LEU A 99 -1.92 0.02 -4.55
CA LEU A 99 -0.78 -0.91 -4.58
C LEU A 99 -1.14 -2.40 -4.43
N LEU A 100 -2.39 -2.74 -4.08
CA LEU A 100 -2.84 -4.14 -3.92
C LEU A 100 -3.71 -4.67 -5.06
N VAL A 101 -4.07 -3.82 -6.03
CA VAL A 101 -5.03 -4.17 -7.07
C VAL A 101 -4.38 -4.54 -8.41
N THR A 102 -3.21 -4.00 -8.76
CA THR A 102 -2.63 -4.18 -10.11
C THR A 102 -1.57 -5.29 -10.26
N GLU A 103 -0.87 -5.70 -9.21
CA GLU A 103 0.40 -6.48 -9.39
C GLU A 103 0.37 -7.90 -8.79
N LEU A 104 -0.81 -8.47 -8.53
CA LEU A 104 -0.97 -9.88 -8.14
C LEU A 104 -1.95 -10.63 -9.07
N GLN A 105 -1.92 -10.27 -10.35
CA GLN A 105 -2.51 -11.01 -11.46
C GLN A 105 -1.40 -11.28 -12.48
#